data_AF-A0A2L2X729-F1
#
_entry.id   AF-A0A2L2X729-F1
#
_cell.length_a   1.000
_cell.length_b   1.000
_cell.length_c   1.000
_cell.angle_alpha   90.00
_cell.angle_beta   90.00
_cell.angle_gamma   90.00
#
_symmetry.space_group_name_H-M   'P 1'
#
loop_
_entity.id
_entity.type
_entity.pdbx_description
1 polymer ?
#
loop_
_entity_poly.entity_id
_entity_poly.type
_entity_poly.pdbx_seq_one_letter_code
_entity_poly.pdbx_strand_id
1 'polypeptide(L)'
;LMAVSAGIVMSRSSAQGESLGKDLSYQIMRKPQALFFACAFLMLIAVTSPITGLPWWPFVLFTVVFAVAGFSLMVNQDVQAQLGQLDAVKQNMQDLVNPNKMYERLGVDVLSLQVGAGLLVIADPDQDGQLLAKIAALRQRVTDELGYIIPNIRIMDSSAIADNEYLISIRGNTVSTGMVYPGKYMVIADQWETLGKPLPENVIVSVDPTYQSQAYWLDPQHTSGVNKITAVDSVDVIVTHLQDCVRKYVDEVMTKTDVLKLMELVKSQDPTLINDLVPTIISTSDLRKIFVNLIR
;
A
#
# COMPACT_ATOMS: atom_id res chain seq x y z
N LEU A 1 -20.13 42.22 -13.98
CA LEU A 1 -20.22 41.81 -15.40
C LEU A 1 -18.85 41.72 -16.07
N MET A 2 -18.04 42.78 -16.14
CA MET A 2 -16.70 42.73 -16.77
C MET A 2 -15.76 41.65 -16.21
N ALA A 3 -15.72 41.45 -14.89
CA ALA A 3 -14.87 40.42 -14.26
C ALA A 3 -15.30 38.98 -14.59
N VAL A 4 -16.61 38.73 -14.72
CA VAL A 4 -17.15 37.41 -15.10
C VAL A 4 -16.87 37.13 -16.58
N SER A 5 -17.03 38.15 -17.45
CA SER A 5 -16.74 38.04 -18.87
C SER A 5 -15.24 37.79 -19.15
N ALA A 6 -14.34 38.46 -18.40
CA ALA A 6 -12.90 38.25 -18.52
C ALA A 6 -12.45 36.85 -18.05
N GLY A 7 -13.04 36.33 -16.97
CA GLY A 7 -12.77 34.98 -16.48
C GLY A 7 -13.18 33.87 -17.46
N ILE A 8 -14.30 34.05 -18.17
CA ILE A 8 -14.78 33.10 -19.18
C ILE A 8 -13.87 33.07 -20.42
N VAL A 9 -13.32 34.21 -20.84
CA VAL A 9 -12.43 34.30 -22.02
C VAL A 9 -11.06 33.70 -21.73
N MET A 10 -10.52 33.86 -20.51
CA MET A 10 -9.19 33.38 -20.14
C MET A 10 -9.12 31.86 -19.93
N SER A 11 -10.23 31.21 -19.56
CA SER A 11 -10.36 29.75 -19.42
C SER A 11 -10.27 29.00 -20.76
N ARG A 12 -10.37 29.71 -21.90
CA ARG A 12 -10.57 29.12 -23.22
C ARG A 12 -9.29 28.82 -24.02
N SER A 13 -8.08 29.06 -23.49
CA SER A 13 -6.84 28.76 -24.24
C SER A 13 -6.55 27.26 -24.39
N SER A 14 -7.32 26.38 -23.76
CA SER A 14 -7.01 24.94 -23.68
C SER A 14 -8.08 23.99 -24.22
N ALA A 15 -9.25 24.47 -24.67
CA ALA A 15 -10.36 23.59 -25.07
C ALA A 15 -10.68 23.72 -26.58
N GLN A 16 -10.15 22.77 -27.36
CA GLN A 16 -10.54 22.53 -28.74
C GLN A 16 -11.95 21.90 -28.80
N GLY A 17 -12.86 22.53 -29.57
CA GLY A 17 -13.98 21.85 -30.23
C GLY A 17 -15.30 21.67 -29.46
N GLU A 18 -16.11 22.73 -29.33
CA GLU A 18 -17.56 22.82 -29.60
C GLU A 18 -18.04 24.21 -29.11
N SER A 19 -19.23 24.66 -29.53
CA SER A 19 -19.70 26.01 -29.21
C SER A 19 -20.06 26.14 -27.72
N LEU A 20 -19.52 27.16 -27.05
CA LEU A 20 -19.76 27.45 -25.63
C LEU A 20 -21.26 27.44 -25.27
N GLY A 21 -22.12 27.91 -26.16
CA GLY A 21 -23.57 27.90 -25.96
C GLY A 21 -24.18 26.51 -25.95
N LYS A 22 -23.59 25.54 -26.64
CA LYS A 22 -24.06 24.15 -26.69
C LYS A 22 -23.60 23.39 -25.44
N ASP A 23 -22.36 23.58 -24.99
CA ASP A 23 -21.88 22.99 -23.73
C ASP A 23 -22.57 23.60 -22.50
N LEU A 24 -22.77 24.92 -22.51
CA LEU A 24 -23.47 25.60 -21.42
C LEU A 24 -24.96 25.23 -21.38
N SER A 25 -25.63 25.15 -22.55
CA SER A 25 -27.03 24.69 -22.59
C SER A 25 -27.14 23.23 -22.19
N TYR A 26 -26.19 22.38 -22.58
CA TYR A 26 -26.13 20.97 -22.20
C TYR A 26 -25.88 20.78 -20.69
N GLN A 27 -25.00 21.57 -20.08
CA GLN A 27 -24.73 21.50 -18.63
C GLN A 27 -25.90 22.02 -17.78
N ILE A 28 -26.57 23.09 -18.24
CA ILE A 28 -27.76 23.62 -17.55
C ILE A 28 -28.92 22.63 -17.65
N MET A 29 -29.13 22.01 -18.81
CA MET A 29 -30.17 20.98 -19.00
C MET A 29 -29.89 19.69 -18.22
N ARG A 30 -28.64 19.39 -17.82
CA ARG A 30 -28.29 18.17 -17.08
C ARG A 30 -28.43 18.25 -15.57
N LYS A 31 -28.80 19.40 -14.98
CA LYS A 31 -29.00 19.52 -13.52
C LYS A 31 -30.50 19.42 -13.18
N PRO A 32 -31.01 18.25 -12.71
CA PRO A 32 -32.44 18.07 -12.43
C PRO A 32 -32.95 19.03 -11.35
N GLN A 33 -32.11 19.40 -10.38
CA GLN A 33 -32.45 20.37 -9.34
C GLN A 33 -32.86 21.73 -9.90
N ALA A 34 -32.19 22.22 -10.95
CA ALA A 34 -32.52 23.51 -11.57
C ALA A 34 -33.88 23.48 -12.28
N LEU A 35 -34.24 22.34 -12.89
CA LEU A 35 -35.53 22.15 -13.54
C LEU A 35 -36.69 22.10 -12.53
N PHE A 36 -36.48 21.47 -11.37
CA PHE A 36 -37.49 21.47 -10.29
C PHE A 36 -37.73 22.87 -9.71
N PHE A 37 -36.67 23.67 -9.50
CA PHE A 37 -36.82 25.07 -9.09
C PHE A 37 -37.58 25.90 -10.14
N ALA A 38 -37.29 25.70 -11.43
CA ALA A 38 -38.02 26.35 -12.51
C ALA A 38 -39.51 25.95 -12.55
N CYS A 39 -39.82 24.67 -12.36
CA CYS A 39 -41.21 24.19 -12.23
C CYS A 39 -41.94 24.82 -11.05
N ALA A 40 -41.30 24.87 -9.87
CA ALA A 40 -41.89 25.48 -8.68
C ALA A 40 -42.18 26.98 -8.87
N PHE A 41 -41.26 27.70 -9.52
CA PHE A 41 -41.41 29.11 -9.82
C PHE A 41 -42.51 29.37 -10.86
N LEU A 42 -42.58 28.56 -11.94
CA LEU A 42 -43.62 28.66 -12.96
C LEU A 42 -45.01 28.30 -12.42
N MET A 43 -45.10 27.33 -11.49
CA MET A 43 -46.34 27.00 -10.81
C MET A 43 -46.82 28.15 -9.92
N LEU A 44 -45.91 28.82 -9.19
CA LEU A 44 -46.24 30.02 -8.42
C LEU A 44 -46.80 31.12 -9.31
N ILE A 45 -46.15 31.39 -10.44
CA ILE A 45 -46.62 32.39 -11.42
C ILE A 45 -47.99 32.00 -11.98
N ALA A 46 -48.20 30.72 -12.31
CA ALA A 46 -49.48 30.22 -12.82
C ALA A 46 -50.62 30.42 -11.80
N VAL A 47 -50.35 30.21 -10.51
CA VAL A 47 -51.33 30.43 -9.42
C VAL A 47 -51.62 31.91 -9.19
N THR A 48 -50.63 32.79 -9.33
CA THR A 48 -50.82 34.25 -9.20
C THR A 48 -51.39 34.91 -10.47
N SER A 49 -51.32 34.21 -11.61
CA SER A 49 -51.75 34.69 -12.93
C SER A 49 -53.19 35.23 -12.99
N PRO A 50 -54.20 34.62 -12.32
CA PRO A 50 -55.57 35.14 -12.30
C PRO A 50 -55.69 36.51 -11.64
N ILE A 51 -54.78 36.84 -10.70
CA ILE A 51 -54.77 38.11 -9.97
C ILE A 51 -54.03 39.19 -10.78
N THR A 52 -52.99 38.80 -11.52
CA THR A 52 -52.13 39.72 -12.30
C THR A 52 -52.64 39.97 -13.72
N GLY A 53 -53.65 39.22 -14.19
CA GLY A 53 -54.25 39.40 -15.53
C GLY A 53 -53.45 38.78 -16.68
N LEU A 54 -52.47 37.94 -16.39
CA LEU A 54 -51.74 37.18 -17.42
C LEU A 54 -52.49 35.89 -17.81
N PRO A 55 -52.38 35.41 -19.06
CA PRO A 55 -52.90 34.11 -19.44
C PRO A 55 -52.20 33.00 -18.66
N TRP A 56 -52.95 32.22 -17.88
CA TRP A 56 -52.39 31.16 -17.01
C TRP A 56 -51.99 29.90 -17.78
N TRP A 57 -52.63 29.65 -18.92
CA TRP A 57 -52.48 28.42 -19.70
C TRP A 57 -51.07 28.17 -20.28
N PRO A 58 -50.27 29.16 -20.74
CA PRO A 58 -48.92 28.91 -21.23
C PRO A 58 -47.98 28.47 -20.11
N PHE A 59 -48.12 29.04 -18.91
CA PHE A 59 -47.26 28.72 -17.76
C PHE A 59 -47.49 27.29 -17.25
N VAL A 60 -48.75 26.84 -17.26
CA VAL A 60 -49.08 25.44 -16.92
C VAL A 60 -48.46 24.49 -17.95
N LEU A 61 -48.55 24.81 -19.25
CA LEU A 61 -47.97 24.00 -20.32
C LEU A 61 -46.43 23.88 -20.17
N PHE A 62 -45.73 24.99 -19.95
CA PHE A 62 -44.28 24.96 -19.72
C PHE A 62 -43.91 24.18 -18.45
N THR A 63 -44.71 24.29 -17.38
CA THR A 63 -44.49 23.54 -16.13
C THR A 63 -44.53 22.04 -16.36
N VAL A 64 -45.51 21.55 -17.14
CA VAL A 64 -45.62 20.12 -17.49
C VAL A 64 -44.42 19.66 -18.32
N VAL A 65 -44.00 20.44 -19.31
CA VAL A 65 -42.84 20.12 -20.16
C VAL A 65 -41.56 20.01 -19.32
N PHE A 66 -41.31 20.97 -18.43
CA PHE A 66 -40.13 20.95 -17.56
C PHE A 66 -40.18 19.82 -16.51
N ALA A 67 -41.37 19.47 -16.02
CA ALA A 67 -41.54 18.37 -15.07
C ALA A 67 -41.23 17.01 -15.73
N VAL A 68 -41.71 16.78 -16.95
CA VAL A 68 -41.41 15.56 -17.73
C VAL A 68 -39.92 15.48 -18.08
N ALA A 69 -39.31 16.59 -18.49
CA ALA A 69 -37.88 16.65 -18.75
C ALA A 69 -37.04 16.38 -17.49
N GLY A 70 -37.41 16.97 -16.36
CA GLY A 70 -36.74 16.75 -15.06
C GLY A 70 -36.85 15.30 -14.58
N PHE A 71 -38.02 14.68 -14.73
CA PHE A 71 -38.23 13.27 -14.37
C PHE A 71 -37.40 12.32 -15.25
N SER A 72 -37.37 12.54 -16.57
CA SER A 72 -36.56 11.75 -17.51
C SER A 72 -35.05 11.86 -17.21
N LEU A 73 -34.58 13.04 -16.82
CA LEU A 73 -33.17 13.25 -16.46
C LEU A 73 -32.81 12.59 -15.13
N MET A 74 -33.71 12.56 -14.16
CA MET A 74 -33.50 11.89 -12.88
C MET A 74 -33.39 10.36 -13.07
N VAL A 75 -34.27 9.78 -13.89
CA VAL A 75 -34.22 8.36 -14.24
C VAL A 75 -32.94 8.01 -14.99
N ASN A 76 -32.51 8.85 -15.96
CA ASN A 76 -31.27 8.62 -16.70
C ASN A 76 -30.02 8.76 -15.81
N GLN A 77 -30.03 9.63 -14.80
CA GLN A 77 -28.93 9.75 -13.84
C GLN A 77 -28.83 8.54 -12.91
N ASP A 78 -29.97 8.02 -12.46
CA ASP A 78 -30.01 6.82 -11.61
C ASP A 78 -29.55 5.57 -12.38
N VAL A 79 -29.98 5.42 -13.64
CA VAL A 79 -29.52 4.35 -14.55
C VAL A 79 -28.01 4.45 -14.81
N GLN A 80 -27.46 5.65 -15.03
CA GLN A 80 -26.02 5.85 -15.23
C GLN A 80 -25.21 5.57 -13.96
N ALA A 81 -25.72 5.94 -12.78
CA ALA A 81 -25.09 5.63 -11.50
C ALA A 81 -25.07 4.11 -11.22
N GLN A 82 -26.17 3.42 -11.54
CA GLN A 82 -26.27 1.96 -11.41
C GLN A 82 -25.38 1.22 -12.42
N LEU A 83 -25.27 1.71 -13.65
CA LEU A 83 -24.35 1.15 -14.65
C LEU A 83 -22.88 1.35 -14.26
N GLY A 84 -22.52 2.52 -13.73
CA GLY A 84 -21.16 2.77 -13.22
C GLY A 84 -20.81 1.89 -12.01
N GLN A 85 -21.77 1.59 -11.14
CA GLN A 85 -21.59 0.61 -10.07
C GLN A 85 -21.45 -0.82 -10.61
N LEU A 86 -22.21 -1.20 -11.64
CA LEU A 86 -22.09 -2.50 -12.29
C LEU A 86 -20.71 -2.69 -12.96
N ASP A 87 -20.16 -1.65 -13.58
CA ASP A 87 -18.85 -1.70 -14.22
C ASP A 87 -17.71 -1.78 -13.19
N ALA A 88 -17.83 -1.08 -12.05
CA ALA A 88 -16.90 -1.21 -10.92
C ALA A 88 -16.93 -2.60 -10.26
N VAL A 89 -18.11 -3.24 -10.21
CA VAL A 89 -18.26 -4.62 -9.73
C VAL A 89 -17.71 -5.63 -10.73
N LYS A 90 -17.89 -5.40 -12.05
CA LYS A 90 -17.30 -6.24 -13.10
C LYS A 90 -15.78 -6.16 -13.12
N GLN A 91 -15.18 -4.99 -12.90
CA GLN A 91 -13.73 -4.85 -12.75
C GLN A 91 -13.20 -5.63 -11.54
N ASN A 92 -13.88 -5.53 -10.38
CA ASN A 92 -13.50 -6.31 -9.19
C ASN A 92 -13.67 -7.83 -9.39
N MET A 93 -14.69 -8.28 -10.14
CA MET A 93 -14.86 -9.71 -10.44
C MET A 93 -13.86 -10.23 -11.49
N GLN A 94 -13.47 -9.44 -12.48
CA GLN A 94 -12.42 -9.84 -13.43
C GLN A 94 -11.06 -10.01 -12.74
N ASP A 95 -10.80 -9.25 -11.67
CA ASP A 95 -9.61 -9.40 -10.85
C ASP A 95 -9.60 -10.70 -10.00
N LEU A 96 -10.78 -11.23 -9.65
CA LEU A 96 -10.94 -12.48 -8.88
C LEU A 96 -10.87 -13.74 -9.75
N VAL A 97 -11.16 -13.63 -11.05
CA VAL A 97 -11.20 -14.77 -12.00
C VAL A 97 -9.95 -14.85 -12.87
N ASN A 98 -9.00 -13.93 -12.71
CA ASN A 98 -7.75 -13.95 -13.46
C ASN A 98 -6.91 -15.20 -13.10
N PRO A 99 -6.70 -16.16 -14.02
CA PRO A 99 -6.00 -17.41 -13.72
C PRO A 99 -4.60 -17.18 -13.18
N ASN A 100 -3.91 -16.12 -13.63
CA ASN A 100 -2.58 -15.75 -13.17
C ASN A 100 -2.55 -15.40 -11.66
N LYS A 101 -3.58 -14.71 -11.13
CA LYS A 101 -3.70 -14.45 -9.68
C LYS A 101 -4.08 -15.71 -8.89
N MET A 102 -4.75 -16.69 -9.49
CA MET A 102 -4.97 -17.99 -8.85
C MET A 102 -3.68 -18.82 -8.76
N TYR A 103 -2.80 -18.76 -9.77
CA TYR A 103 -1.48 -19.39 -9.70
C TYR A 103 -0.56 -18.71 -8.67
N GLU A 104 -0.65 -17.40 -8.47
CA GLU A 104 0.04 -16.70 -7.37
C GLU A 104 -0.40 -17.19 -5.98
N ARG A 105 -1.67 -17.60 -5.82
CA ARG A 105 -2.16 -18.21 -4.57
C ARG A 105 -1.69 -19.65 -4.34
N LEU A 106 -1.26 -20.34 -5.39
CA LEU A 106 -0.67 -21.68 -5.33
C LEU A 106 0.86 -21.62 -5.12
N GLY A 107 1.47 -20.45 -5.25
CA GLY A 107 2.88 -20.24 -4.98
C GLY A 107 3.17 -20.36 -3.48
N VAL A 108 4.20 -21.13 -3.14
CA VAL A 108 4.76 -21.12 -1.78
C VAL A 108 5.32 -19.72 -1.52
N ASP A 109 4.93 -19.09 -0.42
CA ASP A 109 5.52 -17.81 -0.02
C ASP A 109 7.03 -17.97 0.11
N VAL A 110 7.77 -17.09 -0.56
CA VAL A 110 9.24 -17.16 -0.56
C VAL A 110 9.79 -16.86 0.83
N LEU A 111 9.19 -15.91 1.56
CA LEU A 111 9.55 -15.53 2.92
C LEU A 111 8.30 -15.51 3.80
N SER A 112 8.36 -16.16 4.95
CA SER A 112 7.35 -16.05 5.99
C SER A 112 7.96 -15.87 7.37
N LEU A 113 7.26 -15.11 8.21
CA LEU A 113 7.57 -14.84 9.60
C LEU A 113 6.41 -15.35 10.44
N GLN A 114 6.63 -16.41 11.20
CA GLN A 114 5.66 -16.91 12.17
C GLN A 114 5.96 -16.28 13.53
N VAL A 115 4.92 -15.81 14.22
CA VAL A 115 5.05 -15.15 15.53
C VAL A 115 4.17 -15.83 16.57
N GLY A 116 4.69 -15.97 17.79
CA GLY A 116 3.94 -16.45 18.94
C GLY A 116 2.90 -15.43 19.43
N ALA A 117 1.99 -15.88 20.29
CA ALA A 117 0.88 -15.07 20.78
C ALA A 117 1.33 -13.78 21.52
N GLY A 118 2.45 -13.83 22.24
CA GLY A 118 3.00 -12.68 22.95
C GLY A 118 3.55 -11.58 22.03
N LEU A 119 3.88 -11.92 20.78
CA LEU A 119 4.42 -10.98 19.79
C LEU A 119 3.32 -10.31 18.96
N LEU A 120 2.05 -10.70 19.11
CA LEU A 120 0.94 -10.07 18.39
C LEU A 120 0.84 -8.57 18.69
N VAL A 121 1.18 -8.16 19.92
CA VAL A 121 1.18 -6.76 20.35
C VAL A 121 2.11 -5.88 19.49
N ILE A 122 3.19 -6.45 18.94
CA ILE A 122 4.11 -5.71 18.07
C ILE A 122 3.87 -5.96 16.57
N ALA A 123 3.12 -7.01 16.23
CA ALA A 123 2.85 -7.43 14.85
C ALA A 123 1.53 -6.89 14.29
N ASP A 124 0.52 -6.69 15.14
CA ASP A 124 -0.84 -6.30 14.77
C ASP A 124 -0.98 -4.77 14.64
N PRO A 125 -1.32 -4.24 13.45
CA PRO A 125 -1.55 -2.80 13.26
C PRO A 125 -2.65 -2.23 14.16
N ASP A 126 -3.66 -3.04 14.53
CA ASP A 126 -4.77 -2.60 15.36
C ASP A 126 -4.34 -2.36 16.83
N GLN A 127 -3.16 -2.88 17.20
CA GLN A 127 -2.55 -2.74 18.53
C GLN A 127 -1.34 -1.78 18.52
N ASP A 128 -1.28 -0.85 17.57
CA ASP A 128 -0.11 0.04 17.34
C ASP A 128 1.20 -0.73 17.04
N GLY A 129 1.08 -1.94 16.50
CA GLY A 129 2.21 -2.79 16.12
C GLY A 129 3.05 -2.17 15.00
N GLN A 130 4.36 -2.00 15.25
CA GLN A 130 5.27 -1.35 14.30
C GLN A 130 5.98 -2.33 13.36
N LEU A 131 5.85 -3.65 13.57
CA LEU A 131 6.63 -4.65 12.84
C LEU A 131 6.40 -4.59 11.32
N LEU A 132 5.14 -4.48 10.89
CA LEU A 132 4.80 -4.38 9.47
C LEU A 132 5.43 -3.15 8.81
N ALA A 133 5.36 -1.99 9.48
CA ALA A 133 5.94 -0.75 8.99
C ALA A 133 7.48 -0.82 8.92
N LYS A 134 8.14 -1.38 9.95
CA LYS A 134 9.59 -1.55 9.95
C LYS A 134 10.07 -2.59 8.93
N ILE A 135 9.30 -3.66 8.69
CA ILE A 135 9.58 -4.61 7.60
C ILE A 135 9.46 -3.95 6.23
N ALA A 136 8.44 -3.10 6.01
CA ALA A 136 8.33 -2.35 4.76
C ALA A 136 9.53 -1.42 4.55
N ALA A 137 9.96 -0.71 5.61
CA ALA A 137 11.17 0.13 5.57
C ALA A 137 12.45 -0.68 5.33
N LEU A 138 12.56 -1.87 5.92
CA LEU A 138 13.67 -2.80 5.66
C LEU A 138 13.75 -3.17 4.18
N ARG A 139 12.62 -3.51 3.56
CA ARG A 139 12.60 -3.88 2.12
C ARG A 139 13.10 -2.76 1.24
N GLN A 140 12.71 -1.52 1.53
CA GLN A 140 13.22 -0.35 0.81
C GLN A 140 14.72 -0.18 1.01
N ARG A 141 15.19 -0.19 2.26
CA ARG A 141 16.62 -0.06 2.59
C ARG A 141 17.47 -1.12 1.89
N VAL A 142 17.05 -2.39 1.93
CA VAL A 142 17.79 -3.47 1.28
C VAL A 142 17.77 -3.34 -0.24
N THR A 143 16.69 -2.82 -0.81
CA THR A 143 16.64 -2.52 -2.24
C THR A 143 17.65 -1.45 -2.62
N ASP A 144 17.76 -0.39 -1.83
CA ASP A 144 18.68 0.72 -2.06
C ASP A 144 20.15 0.31 -1.84
N GLU A 145 20.42 -0.54 -0.83
CA GLU A 145 21.78 -0.98 -0.48
C GLU A 145 22.30 -2.12 -1.37
N LEU A 146 21.47 -3.11 -1.68
CA LEU A 146 21.90 -4.34 -2.39
C LEU A 146 21.45 -4.39 -3.86
N GLY A 147 20.57 -3.47 -4.30
CA GLY A 147 20.03 -3.47 -5.66
C GLY A 147 19.09 -4.65 -5.96
N TYR A 148 18.58 -5.31 -4.91
CA TYR A 148 17.68 -6.46 -5.00
C TYR A 148 16.40 -6.22 -4.19
N ILE A 149 15.24 -6.49 -4.82
CA ILE A 149 13.94 -6.33 -4.18
C ILE A 149 13.58 -7.62 -3.43
N ILE A 150 13.55 -7.53 -2.09
CA ILE A 150 13.06 -8.62 -1.25
C ILE A 150 11.56 -8.89 -1.56
N PRO A 151 11.14 -10.16 -1.73
CA PRO A 151 9.73 -10.49 -1.93
C PRO A 151 8.88 -10.09 -0.72
N ASN A 152 7.55 -10.14 -0.88
CA ASN A 152 6.66 -9.88 0.25
C ASN A 152 6.88 -10.92 1.34
N ILE A 153 6.96 -10.46 2.60
CA ILE A 153 7.12 -11.32 3.77
C ILE A 153 5.72 -11.54 4.34
N ARG A 154 5.27 -12.79 4.38
CA ARG A 154 3.99 -13.14 5.00
C ARG A 154 4.17 -13.27 6.51
N ILE A 155 3.42 -12.51 7.29
CA ILE A 155 3.39 -12.65 8.75
C ILE A 155 2.21 -13.54 9.13
N MET A 156 2.46 -14.54 9.97
CA MET A 156 1.45 -15.49 10.44
C MET A 156 1.56 -15.65 11.95
N ASP A 157 0.43 -15.77 12.63
CA ASP A 157 0.40 -16.25 14.00
C ASP A 157 0.56 -17.78 14.01
N SER A 158 1.22 -18.30 15.04
CA SER A 158 1.36 -19.74 15.25
C SER A 158 1.24 -20.06 16.72
N SER A 159 0.26 -20.90 17.06
CA SER A 159 0.10 -21.46 18.41
C SER A 159 1.05 -22.62 18.71
N ALA A 160 1.83 -23.06 17.71
CA ALA A 160 2.77 -24.16 17.84
C ALA A 160 4.14 -23.73 18.39
N ILE A 161 4.44 -22.43 18.43
CA ILE A 161 5.69 -21.86 18.94
C ILE A 161 5.47 -21.13 20.27
N ALA A 162 6.53 -20.88 21.03
CA ALA A 162 6.41 -20.21 22.32
C ALA A 162 5.92 -18.75 22.18
N ASP A 163 5.29 -18.20 23.22
CA ASP A 163 4.64 -16.89 23.18
C ASP A 163 5.54 -15.75 22.68
N ASN A 164 6.82 -15.76 23.09
CA ASN A 164 7.83 -14.75 22.76
C ASN A 164 8.78 -15.19 21.63
N GLU A 165 8.48 -16.30 20.97
CA GLU A 165 9.28 -16.86 19.89
C GLU A 165 8.75 -16.40 18.53
N TYR A 166 9.68 -16.23 17.60
CA TYR A 166 9.38 -16.06 16.19
C TYR A 166 10.26 -16.96 15.34
N LEU A 167 9.76 -17.28 14.16
CA LEU A 167 10.38 -18.23 13.25
C LEU A 167 10.38 -17.66 11.83
N ILE A 168 11.56 -17.58 11.23
CA ILE A 168 11.75 -17.15 9.86
C ILE A 168 11.82 -18.39 8.98
N SER A 169 10.96 -18.45 7.96
CA SER A 169 10.94 -19.52 6.98
C SER A 169 11.15 -19.00 5.57
N ILE A 170 11.86 -19.79 4.78
CA ILE A 170 12.08 -19.56 3.35
C ILE A 170 11.47 -20.73 2.60
N ARG A 171 10.51 -20.46 1.69
CA ARG A 171 9.80 -21.49 0.90
C ARG A 171 9.22 -22.62 1.78
N GLY A 172 8.73 -22.28 2.97
CA GLY A 172 8.16 -23.22 3.94
C GLY A 172 9.17 -23.96 4.83
N ASN A 173 10.48 -23.81 4.60
CA ASN A 173 11.51 -24.37 5.47
C ASN A 173 11.94 -23.35 6.51
N THR A 174 11.97 -23.75 7.78
CA THR A 174 12.51 -22.93 8.86
C THR A 174 14.01 -22.73 8.70
N VAL A 175 14.45 -21.47 8.60
CA VAL A 175 15.87 -21.13 8.44
C VAL A 175 16.50 -20.54 9.69
N SER A 176 15.70 -19.90 10.53
CA SER A 176 16.14 -19.34 11.80
C SER A 176 14.99 -19.14 12.77
N THR A 177 15.29 -19.18 14.06
CA THR A 177 14.36 -18.94 15.17
C THR A 177 14.97 -17.93 16.14
N GLY A 178 14.13 -17.16 16.82
CA GLY A 178 14.61 -16.21 17.82
C GLY A 178 13.54 -15.93 18.87
N MET A 179 13.97 -15.38 20.00
CA MET A 179 13.07 -14.95 21.07
C MET A 179 13.25 -13.46 21.32
N VAL A 180 12.14 -12.73 21.44
CA VAL A 180 12.14 -11.31 21.83
C VAL A 180 11.08 -11.05 22.88
N TYR A 181 11.26 -10.00 23.67
CA TYR A 181 10.39 -9.70 24.81
C TYR A 181 9.79 -8.29 24.65
N PRO A 182 8.56 -8.17 24.14
CA PRO A 182 7.89 -6.89 23.97
C PRO A 182 7.92 -6.03 25.25
N GLY A 183 8.18 -4.73 25.09
CA GLY A 183 8.33 -3.78 26.21
C GLY A 183 9.71 -3.78 26.90
N LYS A 184 10.61 -4.71 26.56
CA LYS A 184 12.02 -4.69 26.97
C LYS A 184 12.93 -4.31 25.81
N TYR A 185 14.15 -3.90 26.17
CA TYR A 185 15.23 -3.58 25.23
C TYR A 185 16.36 -4.58 25.37
N MET A 186 16.90 -5.00 24.23
CA MET A 186 18.06 -5.88 24.16
C MET A 186 19.35 -5.05 24.18
N VAL A 187 20.31 -5.52 24.97
CA VAL A 187 21.67 -4.97 25.08
C VAL A 187 22.67 -6.11 24.98
N ILE A 188 23.74 -5.95 24.18
CA ILE A 188 24.82 -6.93 24.11
C ILE A 188 25.58 -6.98 25.45
N ALA A 189 25.84 -8.17 25.96
CA ALA A 189 26.40 -8.38 27.30
C ALA A 189 27.71 -7.62 27.51
N ASP A 190 28.64 -7.70 26.54
CA ASP A 190 29.94 -7.00 26.59
C ASP A 190 29.79 -5.48 26.80
N GLN A 191 28.77 -4.86 26.18
CA GLN A 191 28.51 -3.43 26.34
C GLN A 191 28.01 -3.09 27.75
N TRP A 192 27.17 -3.97 28.31
CA TRP A 192 26.67 -3.81 29.68
C TRP A 192 27.79 -4.00 30.70
N GLU A 193 28.59 -5.05 30.56
CA GLU A 193 29.68 -5.39 31.48
C GLU A 193 30.77 -4.32 31.52
N THR A 194 31.02 -3.65 30.38
CA THR A 194 31.93 -2.50 30.29
C THR A 194 31.51 -1.33 31.20
N LEU A 195 30.24 -1.24 31.59
CA LEU A 195 29.80 -0.22 32.55
C LEU A 195 30.17 -0.52 34.00
N GLY A 196 30.52 -1.77 34.32
CA GLY A 196 30.78 -2.21 35.69
C GLY A 196 29.57 -2.12 36.62
N LYS A 197 28.34 -2.07 36.06
CA LYS A 197 27.10 -2.03 36.83
C LYS A 197 26.59 -3.45 37.09
N PRO A 198 26.01 -3.72 38.28
CA PRO A 198 25.34 -5.00 38.52
C PRO A 198 24.14 -5.18 37.60
N LEU A 199 23.86 -6.41 37.23
CA LEU A 199 22.65 -6.78 36.49
C LEU A 199 21.41 -6.55 37.37
N PRO A 200 20.32 -5.93 36.85
CA PRO A 200 19.05 -5.85 37.56
C PRO A 200 18.46 -7.24 37.85
N GLU A 201 17.66 -7.38 38.92
CA GLU A 201 17.09 -8.68 39.34
C GLU A 201 16.14 -9.30 38.28
N ASN A 202 15.51 -8.47 37.45
CA ASN A 202 14.52 -8.90 36.46
C ASN A 202 15.05 -8.95 35.02
N VAL A 203 16.37 -9.07 34.87
CA VAL A 203 17.03 -9.24 33.58
C VAL A 203 16.71 -10.62 32.99
N ILE A 204 16.48 -10.67 31.68
CA ILE A 204 16.37 -11.95 30.96
C ILE A 204 17.65 -12.12 30.15
N VAL A 205 18.37 -13.20 30.43
CA VAL A 205 19.57 -13.58 29.68
C VAL A 205 19.14 -14.35 28.44
N SER A 206 19.63 -13.92 27.28
CA SER A 206 19.37 -14.55 25.99
C SER A 206 20.61 -14.45 25.09
N VAL A 207 20.48 -14.90 23.86
CA VAL A 207 21.50 -14.79 22.81
C VAL A 207 20.92 -13.94 21.69
N ASP A 208 21.70 -12.99 21.19
CA ASP A 208 21.32 -12.23 20.01
C ASP A 208 21.25 -13.16 18.78
N PRO A 209 20.12 -13.20 18.07
CA PRO A 209 19.93 -14.17 16.99
C PRO A 209 20.80 -13.87 15.75
N THR A 210 21.29 -12.63 15.59
CA THR A 210 22.06 -12.19 14.41
C THR A 210 23.56 -12.45 14.59
N TYR A 211 24.13 -11.95 15.68
CA TYR A 211 25.56 -11.99 16.00
C TYR A 211 25.93 -13.21 16.85
N GLN A 212 24.95 -13.94 17.38
CA GLN A 212 25.16 -15.09 18.28
C GLN A 212 25.96 -14.74 19.54
N SER A 213 25.84 -13.48 19.99
CA SER A 213 26.48 -12.95 21.19
C SER A 213 25.51 -12.99 22.37
N GLN A 214 26.03 -13.17 23.59
CA GLN A 214 25.21 -13.08 24.79
C GLN A 214 24.56 -11.70 24.90
N ALA A 215 23.29 -11.66 25.24
CA ALA A 215 22.49 -10.44 25.32
C ALA A 215 21.60 -10.44 26.57
N TYR A 216 21.31 -9.23 27.05
CA TYR A 216 20.46 -8.97 28.21
C TYR A 216 19.23 -8.17 27.78
N TRP A 217 18.05 -8.64 28.18
CA TRP A 217 16.80 -7.91 28.02
C TRP A 217 16.46 -7.17 29.29
N LEU A 218 16.42 -5.84 29.18
CA LEU A 218 16.30 -4.90 30.28
C LEU A 218 15.06 -4.02 30.10
N ASP A 219 14.47 -3.60 31.21
CA ASP A 219 13.38 -2.62 31.14
C ASP A 219 13.89 -1.26 30.65
N PRO A 220 13.01 -0.43 30.02
CA PRO A 220 13.39 0.86 29.46
C PRO A 220 14.07 1.81 30.47
N GLN A 221 13.72 1.70 31.75
CA GLN A 221 14.30 2.50 32.84
C GLN A 221 15.81 2.29 33.04
N HIS A 222 16.34 1.11 32.69
CA HIS A 222 17.75 0.77 32.87
C HIS A 222 18.61 1.13 31.66
N THR A 223 18.00 1.25 30.49
CA THR A 223 18.67 1.58 29.23
C THR A 223 18.59 3.07 28.88
N SER A 224 17.57 3.77 29.38
CA SER A 224 17.36 5.20 29.15
C SER A 224 18.48 6.05 29.76
N GLY A 225 19.13 6.88 28.95
CA GLY A 225 20.14 7.85 29.41
C GLY A 225 21.57 7.32 29.54
N VAL A 226 21.85 6.10 29.07
CA VAL A 226 23.20 5.52 29.09
C VAL A 226 23.85 5.61 27.71
N ASN A 227 24.59 6.69 27.45
CA ASN A 227 25.20 6.96 26.13
C ASN A 227 26.24 5.92 25.63
N LYS A 228 26.63 4.95 26.46
CA LYS A 228 27.65 3.94 26.13
C LYS A 228 27.08 2.59 25.69
N ILE A 229 25.75 2.43 25.70
CA ILE A 229 25.08 1.18 25.31
C ILE A 229 24.20 1.43 24.09
N THR A 230 24.20 0.50 23.15
CA THR A 230 23.18 0.41 22.10
C THR A 230 22.05 -0.48 22.60
N ALA A 231 20.95 0.12 23.02
CA ALA A 231 19.73 -0.58 23.40
C ALA A 231 18.80 -0.68 22.19
N VAL A 232 18.37 -1.89 21.85
CA VAL A 232 17.57 -2.18 20.64
C VAL A 232 16.20 -2.69 21.07
N ASP A 233 15.13 -2.19 20.44
CA ASP A 233 13.77 -2.66 20.74
C ASP A 233 13.49 -4.05 20.13
N SER A 234 12.45 -4.73 20.62
CA SER A 234 12.10 -6.08 20.15
C SER A 234 11.83 -6.16 18.64
N VAL A 235 11.27 -5.10 18.06
CA VAL A 235 10.92 -5.05 16.64
C VAL A 235 12.18 -4.94 15.79
N ASP A 236 13.11 -4.09 16.19
CA ASP A 236 14.40 -3.87 15.54
C ASP A 236 15.29 -5.11 15.63
N VAL A 237 15.20 -5.89 16.71
CA VAL A 237 15.88 -7.21 16.78
C VAL A 237 15.33 -8.16 15.73
N ILE A 238 14.00 -8.30 15.60
CA ILE A 238 13.39 -9.14 14.55
C ILE A 238 13.81 -8.65 13.15
N VAL A 239 13.74 -7.34 12.91
CA VAL A 239 14.04 -6.73 11.61
C VAL A 239 15.51 -6.90 11.23
N THR A 240 16.43 -6.73 12.19
CA THR A 240 17.87 -6.93 11.98
C THR A 240 18.17 -8.40 11.69
N HIS A 241 17.57 -9.32 12.43
CA HIS A 241 17.75 -10.75 12.20
C HIS A 241 17.15 -11.19 10.85
N LEU A 242 16.00 -10.63 10.47
CA LEU A 242 15.39 -10.87 9.16
C LEU A 242 16.29 -10.35 8.03
N GLN A 243 16.89 -9.17 8.19
CA GLN A 243 17.86 -8.63 7.24
C GLN A 243 19.04 -9.58 7.05
N ASP A 244 19.62 -10.07 8.14
CA ASP A 244 20.72 -11.03 8.10
C ASP A 244 20.32 -12.34 7.40
N CYS A 245 19.16 -12.90 7.76
CA CYS A 245 18.64 -14.11 7.12
C CYS A 245 18.46 -13.93 5.60
N VAL A 246 17.88 -12.81 5.16
CA VAL A 246 17.67 -12.55 3.73
C VAL A 246 18.99 -12.41 2.98
N ARG A 247 20.03 -11.84 3.59
CA ARG A 247 21.37 -11.76 2.98
C ARG A 247 22.05 -13.13 2.94
N LYS A 248 22.02 -13.86 4.05
CA LYS A 248 22.66 -15.17 4.20
C LYS A 248 22.10 -16.23 3.23
N TYR A 249 20.78 -16.20 3.04
CA TYR A 249 20.03 -17.12 2.17
C TYR A 249 19.56 -16.46 0.87
N VAL A 250 20.29 -15.44 0.38
CA VAL A 250 19.93 -14.74 -0.86
C VAL A 250 19.82 -15.68 -2.07
N ASP A 251 20.55 -16.79 -2.05
CA ASP A 251 20.49 -17.84 -3.06
C ASP A 251 19.15 -18.59 -3.10
N GLU A 252 18.42 -18.65 -1.99
CA GLU A 252 17.07 -19.23 -1.92
C GLU A 252 15.97 -18.20 -2.17
N VAL A 253 16.22 -16.95 -1.77
CA VAL A 253 15.29 -15.83 -1.88
C VAL A 253 15.28 -15.26 -3.31
N MET A 254 16.44 -15.03 -3.92
CA MET A 254 16.55 -14.47 -5.27
C MET A 254 16.15 -15.50 -6.34
N THR A 255 15.09 -15.21 -7.08
CA THR A 255 14.59 -16.08 -8.14
C THR A 255 15.18 -15.72 -9.50
N LYS A 256 15.08 -16.64 -10.47
CA LYS A 256 15.44 -16.35 -11.87
C LYS A 256 14.58 -15.23 -12.46
N THR A 257 13.32 -15.15 -12.03
CA THR A 257 12.38 -14.09 -12.45
C THR A 257 12.87 -12.70 -12.03
N ASP A 258 13.47 -12.58 -10.84
CA ASP A 258 14.01 -11.30 -10.35
C ASP A 258 15.18 -10.83 -11.22
N VAL A 259 16.07 -11.74 -11.61
CA VAL A 259 17.18 -11.44 -12.53
C VAL A 259 16.66 -10.99 -13.89
N LEU A 260 15.60 -11.62 -14.41
CA LEU A 260 14.99 -11.21 -15.69
C LEU A 260 14.39 -9.81 -15.61
N LYS A 261 13.71 -9.47 -14.50
CA LYS A 261 13.16 -8.12 -14.27
C LYS A 261 14.27 -7.07 -14.19
N LEU A 262 15.37 -7.38 -13.50
CA LEU A 262 16.55 -6.49 -13.43
C LEU A 262 17.16 -6.28 -14.82
N MET A 263 17.30 -7.36 -15.60
CA MET A 263 17.79 -7.27 -16.98
C MET A 263 16.87 -6.42 -17.86
N GLU A 264 15.55 -6.54 -17.71
CA GLU A 264 14.57 -5.74 -18.45
C GLU A 264 14.69 -4.24 -18.10
N LEU A 265 14.91 -3.93 -16.82
CA LEU A 265 15.15 -2.56 -16.36
C LEU A 265 16.45 -1.98 -16.96
N VAL A 266 17.54 -2.74 -16.97
CA VAL A 266 18.80 -2.31 -17.62
C VAL A 266 18.63 -2.20 -19.14
N LYS A 267 17.89 -3.13 -19.77
CA LYS A 267 17.62 -3.12 -21.21
C LYS A 267 16.85 -1.87 -21.65
N SER A 268 16.03 -1.30 -20.77
CA SER A 268 15.33 -0.03 -21.04
C SER A 268 16.28 1.17 -21.14
N GLN A 269 17.46 1.09 -20.51
CA GLN A 269 18.49 2.13 -20.52
C GLN A 269 19.58 1.86 -21.57
N ASP A 270 20.07 0.61 -21.64
CA ASP A 270 21.07 0.15 -22.60
C ASP A 270 20.71 -1.25 -23.14
N PRO A 271 19.99 -1.32 -24.27
CA PRO A 271 19.58 -2.59 -24.85
C PRO A 271 20.72 -3.36 -25.51
N THR A 272 21.77 -2.66 -25.98
CA THR A 272 22.94 -3.27 -26.63
C THR A 272 23.71 -4.14 -25.64
N LEU A 273 23.96 -3.63 -24.43
CA LEU A 273 24.67 -4.35 -23.38
C LEU A 273 24.02 -5.69 -23.04
N ILE A 274 22.69 -5.72 -22.88
CA ILE A 274 21.98 -6.94 -22.49
C ILE A 274 21.96 -7.97 -23.62
N ASN A 275 21.73 -7.55 -24.87
CA ASN A 275 21.65 -8.47 -26.01
C ASN A 275 23.02 -9.09 -26.36
N ASP A 276 24.12 -8.36 -26.15
CA ASP A 276 25.48 -8.85 -26.40
C ASP A 276 25.97 -9.77 -25.27
N LEU A 277 25.52 -9.55 -24.04
CA LEU A 277 25.95 -10.29 -22.86
C LEU A 277 25.15 -11.59 -22.64
N VAL A 278 23.82 -11.51 -22.64
CA VAL A 278 22.92 -12.63 -22.30
C VAL A 278 21.98 -12.93 -23.46
N PRO A 279 21.95 -14.17 -24.00
CA PRO A 279 22.64 -15.38 -23.54
C PRO A 279 24.01 -15.64 -24.19
N THR A 280 24.52 -14.72 -25.02
CA THR A 280 25.66 -14.96 -25.92
C THR A 280 26.97 -15.28 -25.19
N ILE A 281 27.28 -14.56 -24.10
CA ILE A 281 28.51 -14.74 -23.31
C ILE A 281 28.22 -15.50 -22.00
N ILE A 282 27.09 -15.20 -21.38
CA ILE A 282 26.71 -15.69 -20.05
C ILE A 282 25.23 -16.04 -20.01
N SER A 283 24.89 -17.16 -19.36
CA SER A 283 23.48 -17.56 -19.17
C SER A 283 22.83 -16.76 -18.04
N THR A 284 21.50 -16.60 -18.08
CA THR A 284 20.75 -15.99 -16.96
C THR A 284 20.98 -16.69 -15.62
N SER A 285 21.22 -18.00 -15.64
CA SER A 285 21.50 -18.79 -14.44
C SER A 285 22.88 -18.46 -13.84
N ASP A 286 23.86 -18.20 -14.68
CA ASP A 286 25.20 -17.81 -14.23
C ASP A 286 25.21 -16.37 -13.73
N LEU A 287 24.46 -15.47 -14.38
CA LEU A 287 24.28 -14.10 -13.91
C LEU A 287 23.65 -14.07 -12.52
N ARG A 288 22.63 -14.91 -12.28
CA ARG A 288 22.05 -15.11 -10.94
C ARG A 288 23.10 -15.54 -9.92
N LYS A 289 23.96 -16.52 -10.24
CA LYS A 289 25.02 -16.97 -9.32
C LYS A 289 26.01 -15.84 -9.01
N ILE A 290 26.35 -15.01 -10.00
CA ILE A 290 27.22 -13.86 -9.80
C ILE A 290 26.56 -12.87 -8.83
N PHE A 291 25.29 -12.51 -9.05
CA PHE A 291 24.57 -11.61 -8.15
C PHE A 291 24.48 -12.14 -6.73
N VAL A 292 24.14 -13.42 -6.57
CA VAL A 292 24.12 -14.10 -5.27
C VAL A 292 25.48 -14.00 -4.58
N ASN A 293 26.58 -14.26 -5.28
CA ASN A 293 27.92 -14.21 -4.70
C ASN A 293 28.40 -12.78 -4.37
N LEU A 294 27.86 -11.75 -5.02
CA LEU A 294 28.18 -10.35 -4.72
C LEU A 294 27.42 -9.83 -3.50
N ILE A 295 26.24 -10.40 -3.22
CA ILE A 295 25.38 -9.98 -2.10
C ILE A 295 25.74 -10.70 -0.80
N ARG A 296 26.24 -11.93 -0.92
CA ARG A 296 26.60 -12.81 0.20
C ARG A 296 27.76 -12.29 1.04
#